data_AF-A0A1G9YN37-F1
#
_entry.id   AF-A0A1G9YN37-F1
#
_cell.length_a   1.000
_cell.length_b   1.000
_cell.length_c   1.000
_cell.angle_alpha   90.00
_cell.angle_beta   90.00
_cell.angle_gamma   90.00
#
_symmetry.space_group_name_H-M   'P 1'
#
loop_
_entity.id
_entity.type
_entity.pdbx_description
1 polymer ?
#
loop_
_entity_poly.entity_id
_entity_poly.type
_entity_poly.pdbx_seq_one_letter_code
_entity_poly.pdbx_strand_id
1 'polypeptide(L)'
;MKARRYLDCCSAPALERLRVLDQSTHDLEAVMRCTACGSYWFYRFLEHVNWAGGDDDLNSWFAPLSEAEGTNLLEAADRGSMDLSFLSTRASWVDDNDGVRRVPGVPGYRR
;
A
#
# COMPACT_ATOMS: atom_id res chain seq x y z
N MET A 1 -10.45 -19.84 -12.77
CA MET A 1 -10.40 -19.00 -11.55
C MET A 1 -10.43 -17.53 -11.98
N LYS A 2 -11.49 -16.78 -11.60
CA LYS A 2 -11.64 -15.37 -12.01
C LYS A 2 -10.63 -14.50 -11.27
N ALA A 3 -9.80 -13.78 -12.02
CA ALA A 3 -8.90 -12.76 -11.50
C ALA A 3 -9.72 -11.69 -10.76
N ARG A 4 -9.56 -11.60 -9.44
CA ARG A 4 -10.27 -10.62 -8.61
C ARG A 4 -9.61 -9.26 -8.81
N ARG A 5 -10.34 -8.36 -9.50
CA ARG A 5 -9.93 -6.97 -9.71
C ARG A 5 -10.00 -6.28 -8.36
N TYR A 6 -8.85 -5.80 -7.92
CA TYR A 6 -8.63 -5.33 -6.56
C TYR A 6 -9.43 -4.07 -6.12
N LEU A 7 -10.33 -3.53 -6.94
CA LEU A 7 -11.34 -2.53 -6.54
C LEU A 7 -12.78 -3.06 -6.42
N ASP A 8 -13.04 -4.34 -6.73
CA ASP A 8 -14.40 -4.89 -6.74
C ASP A 8 -14.87 -5.47 -5.40
N CYS A 9 -14.05 -5.43 -4.34
CA CYS A 9 -14.55 -5.80 -3.01
C CYS A 9 -15.38 -4.66 -2.40
N CYS A 10 -14.86 -3.43 -2.46
CA CYS A 10 -15.50 -2.21 -1.99
C CYS A 10 -14.81 -1.05 -2.71
N SER A 11 -15.54 -0.13 -3.32
CA SER A 11 -14.99 1.11 -3.90
C SER A 11 -14.25 1.99 -2.87
N ALA A 12 -14.50 1.75 -1.58
CA ALA A 12 -13.77 2.29 -0.43
C ALA A 12 -13.67 1.20 0.64
N PRO A 13 -12.65 0.31 0.60
CA PRO A 13 -12.53 -0.77 1.56
C PRO A 13 -12.22 -0.20 2.95
N ALA A 14 -13.02 -0.57 3.94
CA ALA A 14 -12.64 -0.38 5.34
C ALA A 14 -11.43 -1.28 5.61
N LEU A 15 -10.25 -0.67 5.76
CA LEU A 15 -9.00 -1.35 6.01
C LEU A 15 -8.64 -1.24 7.49
N GLU A 16 -8.40 -2.38 8.13
CA GLU A 16 -7.77 -2.43 9.46
C GLU A 16 -6.26 -2.59 9.30
N ARG A 17 -5.48 -1.91 10.15
CA ARG A 17 -4.03 -2.05 10.18
C ARG A 17 -3.66 -3.26 11.02
N LEU A 18 -2.91 -4.19 10.43
CA LEU A 18 -2.42 -5.39 11.12
C LEU A 18 -1.00 -5.20 11.66
N ARG A 19 -0.13 -4.58 10.86
CA ARG A 19 1.28 -4.40 11.22
C ARG A 19 1.87 -3.16 10.56
N VAL A 20 2.61 -2.36 11.32
CA VAL A 20 3.49 -1.29 10.79
C VAL A 20 4.82 -1.92 10.40
N LEU A 21 5.28 -1.64 9.18
CA LEU A 21 6.54 -2.12 8.63
C LEU A 21 7.64 -1.05 8.73
N ASP A 22 7.26 0.21 8.52
CA ASP A 22 8.11 1.38 8.68
C ASP A 22 7.24 2.60 9.01
N GLN A 23 7.73 3.54 9.82
CA GLN A 23 7.02 4.76 10.16
C GLN A 23 7.97 5.91 10.52
N SER A 24 7.75 7.05 9.88
CA SER A 24 8.39 8.34 10.17
C SER A 24 7.32 9.41 10.38
N THR A 25 7.74 10.67 10.53
CA THR A 25 6.81 11.82 10.55
C THR A 25 6.07 11.99 9.23
N HIS A 26 6.69 11.61 8.11
CA HIS A 26 6.19 11.87 6.75
C HIS A 26 5.87 10.59 5.96
N ASP A 27 6.20 9.41 6.52
CA ASP A 27 6.07 8.13 5.85
C ASP A 27 5.39 7.09 6.75
N LEU A 28 4.62 6.20 6.14
CA LEU A 28 4.14 5.01 6.81
C LEU A 28 4.01 3.86 5.80
N GLU A 29 4.59 2.72 6.12
CA GLU A 29 4.36 1.45 5.42
C GLU A 29 3.67 0.46 6.36
N ALA A 30 2.61 -0.22 5.90
CA ALA A 30 1.85 -1.13 6.74
C ALA A 30 1.25 -2.31 5.96
N VAL A 31 1.05 -3.43 6.66
CA VAL A 31 0.13 -4.49 6.23
C VAL A 31 -1.25 -4.18 6.77
N MET A 32 -2.21 -4.13 5.86
CA MET A 32 -3.61 -3.88 6.14
C MET A 32 -4.45 -5.10 5.76
N ARG A 33 -5.66 -5.19 6.30
CA ARG A 33 -6.65 -6.19 5.94
C ARG A 33 -7.98 -5.54 5.66
N CYS A 34 -8.67 -5.98 4.61
CA CYS A 34 -10.04 -5.57 4.38
C CYS A 34 -10.97 -6.23 5.38
N THR A 35 -11.73 -5.44 6.15
CA THR A 35 -12.64 -5.97 7.17
C THR A 35 -13.85 -6.69 6.56
N ALA A 36 -14.19 -6.42 5.30
CA ALA A 36 -15.31 -7.05 4.60
C ALA A 36 -14.97 -8.45 4.03
N CYS A 37 -13.78 -8.61 3.44
CA CYS A 37 -13.42 -9.85 2.73
C CYS A 37 -12.15 -10.54 3.25
N GLY A 38 -11.47 -9.95 4.23
CA GLY A 38 -10.26 -10.49 4.85
C GLY A 38 -9.00 -10.47 3.97
N SER A 39 -9.05 -9.89 2.76
CA SER A 39 -7.90 -9.83 1.86
C SER A 39 -6.82 -8.89 2.40
N TYR A 40 -5.55 -9.25 2.20
CA TYR A 40 -4.40 -8.45 2.62
C TYR A 40 -4.04 -7.38 1.60
N TRP A 41 -3.50 -6.29 2.13
CA TRP A 41 -3.11 -5.12 1.39
C TRP A 41 -1.81 -4.56 1.96
N PHE A 42 -0.93 -4.13 1.07
CA PHE A 42 0.19 -3.28 1.44
C PHE A 42 -0.26 -1.82 1.31
N TYR A 43 0.04 -1.05 2.34
CA TYR A 43 -0.25 0.38 2.41
C TYR A 43 1.06 1.16 2.49
N ARG A 44 1.15 2.23 1.71
CA ARG A 44 2.20 3.23 1.83
C ARG A 44 1.60 4.62 1.84
N PHE A 45 2.00 5.41 2.82
CA PHE A 45 1.76 6.84 2.88
C PHE A 45 3.09 7.58 2.68
N LEU A 46 3.05 8.67 1.92
CA LEU A 46 4.14 9.63 1.77
C LEU A 46 3.54 11.04 1.73
N GLU A 47 4.02 11.90 2.62
CA GLU A 47 3.78 13.33 2.56
C GLU A 47 4.88 13.99 1.73
N HIS A 48 4.50 14.60 0.60
CA HIS A 48 5.39 15.41 -0.21
C HIS A 48 5.23 16.89 0.14
N VAL A 49 6.13 17.40 0.99
CA VAL A 49 6.08 18.78 1.48
C VAL A 49 6.58 19.76 0.42
N ASN A 50 5.74 20.72 0.03
CA ASN A 50 6.08 21.76 -0.93
C ASN A 50 6.31 23.12 -0.24
N TRP A 51 7.57 23.39 0.11
CA TRP A 51 7.98 24.63 0.78
C TRP A 51 7.86 25.91 -0.06
N ALA A 52 7.57 25.81 -1.36
CA ALA A 52 7.49 26.97 -2.25
C ALA A 52 6.06 27.51 -2.43
N GLY A 53 5.03 26.69 -2.22
CA GLY A 53 3.63 27.01 -2.58
C GLY A 53 2.58 26.66 -1.54
N GLY A 54 2.89 25.87 -0.51
CA GLY A 54 1.96 25.51 0.56
C GLY A 54 0.95 24.40 0.24
N ASP A 55 0.93 23.90 -0.99
CA ASP A 55 0.15 22.72 -1.36
C ASP A 55 1.00 21.47 -1.14
N ASP A 56 0.96 20.96 0.09
CA ASP A 56 1.52 19.65 0.43
C ASP A 56 0.67 18.55 -0.22
N ASP A 57 1.31 17.53 -0.78
CA ASP A 57 0.62 16.44 -1.45
C ASP A 57 0.73 15.15 -0.62
N LEU A 58 -0.42 14.70 -0.12
CA LEU A 58 -0.53 13.51 0.71
C LEU A 58 -0.87 12.33 -0.16
N ASN A 59 0.12 11.46 -0.39
CA ASN A 59 -0.03 10.33 -1.29
C ASN A 59 -0.20 9.04 -0.50
N SER A 60 -1.28 8.30 -0.77
CA SER A 60 -1.52 6.97 -0.23
C SER A 60 -1.58 5.93 -1.34
N TRP A 61 -0.69 4.92 -1.31
CA TRP A 61 -0.73 3.77 -2.19
C TRP A 61 -1.30 2.54 -1.51
N PHE A 62 -2.12 1.81 -2.26
CA PHE A 62 -2.69 0.53 -1.85
C PHE A 62 -2.31 -0.53 -2.86
N ALA A 63 -1.51 -1.49 -2.43
CA ALA A 63 -1.04 -2.57 -3.26
C ALA A 63 -1.65 -3.92 -2.82
N PRO A 64 -2.23 -4.65 -3.77
CA PRO A 64 -2.59 -6.05 -3.66
C PRO A 64 -1.58 -7.00 -3.00
N LEU A 65 -1.97 -7.71 -1.95
CA LEU A 65 -1.21 -8.86 -1.45
C LEU A 65 -1.98 -10.17 -1.62
N SER A 66 -1.29 -11.19 -2.13
CA SER A 66 -1.70 -12.57 -1.97
C SER A 66 -1.68 -12.96 -0.49
N GLU A 67 -2.36 -14.05 -0.15
CA GLU A 67 -2.36 -14.58 1.21
C GLU A 67 -0.94 -14.90 1.70
N ALA A 68 -0.13 -15.55 0.86
CA ALA A 68 1.27 -15.86 1.18
C ALA A 68 2.11 -14.59 1.40
N GLU A 69 1.98 -13.59 0.53
CA GLU A 69 2.68 -12.30 0.70
C GLU A 69 2.26 -11.61 2.01
N GLY A 70 0.96 -11.55 2.31
CA GLY A 70 0.43 -10.97 3.54
C GLY A 70 0.97 -11.67 4.79
N THR A 71 0.88 -13.00 4.86
CA THR A 71 1.40 -13.79 5.98
C THR A 71 2.91 -13.60 6.15
N ASN A 72 3.68 -13.68 5.06
CA ASN A 72 5.14 -13.49 5.13
C ASN A 72 5.51 -12.13 5.70
N LEU A 73 4.81 -11.06 5.32
CA LEU A 73 5.06 -9.71 5.86
C LEU A 73 4.62 -9.57 7.32
N LEU A 74 3.59 -10.31 7.76
CA LEU A 74 3.19 -10.34 9.17
C LEU A 74 4.17 -11.11 10.04
N GLU A 75 4.83 -12.15 9.51
CA GLU A 75 5.73 -13.04 10.25
C GLU A 75 7.22 -12.63 10.18
N ALA A 76 7.59 -11.76 9.24
CA ALA A 76 8.98 -11.33 9.06
C ALA A 76 9.57 -10.74 10.35
N ALA A 77 10.83 -11.08 10.67
CA ALA A 77 11.48 -10.62 11.90
C ALA A 77 11.70 -9.10 11.91
N ASP A 78 12.13 -8.54 10.77
CA ASP A 78 12.39 -7.12 10.59
C ASP A 78 12.13 -6.68 9.13
N ARG A 79 12.19 -5.37 8.91
CA ARG A 79 11.91 -4.77 7.60
C ARG A 79 12.94 -5.15 6.52
N GLY A 80 14.19 -5.40 6.91
CA GLY A 80 15.29 -5.76 6.01
C GLY A 80 15.19 -7.21 5.51
N SER A 81 14.50 -8.09 6.23
CA SER A 81 14.25 -9.47 5.80
C SER A 81 13.09 -9.62 4.80
N MET A 82 12.36 -8.55 4.48
CA MET A 82 11.17 -8.59 3.62
C MET A 82 11.54 -8.38 2.14
N ASP A 83 11.14 -9.30 1.27
CA ASP A 83 11.15 -9.05 -0.17
C ASP A 83 9.91 -8.22 -0.57
N LEU A 84 10.13 -6.97 -0.96
CA LEU A 84 9.09 -6.06 -1.47
C LEU A 84 9.32 -5.66 -2.92
N SER A 85 10.27 -6.30 -3.62
CA SER A 85 10.62 -5.97 -5.00
C SER A 85 9.43 -6.12 -5.96
N PHE A 86 8.48 -7.00 -5.63
CA PHE A 86 7.26 -7.22 -6.40
C PHE A 86 6.36 -5.98 -6.48
N LEU A 87 6.45 -5.06 -5.50
CA LEU A 87 5.65 -3.83 -5.48
C LEU A 87 5.98 -2.89 -6.64
N SER A 88 7.21 -2.98 -7.17
CA SER A 88 7.66 -2.17 -8.32
C SER A 88 6.80 -2.34 -9.58
N THR A 89 6.18 -3.51 -9.73
CA THR A 89 5.36 -3.87 -10.91
C THR A 89 3.95 -4.36 -10.54
N ARG A 90 3.56 -4.28 -9.26
CA ARG A 90 2.23 -4.70 -8.82
C ARG A 90 1.23 -3.60 -9.13
N ALA A 91 0.26 -3.90 -10.00
CA ALA A 91 -0.86 -3.01 -10.24
C ALA A 91 -1.53 -2.61 -8.92
N SER A 92 -1.59 -1.30 -8.65
CA SER A 92 -1.93 -0.71 -7.37
C SER A 92 -2.86 0.49 -7.56
N TRP A 93 -3.26 1.10 -6.44
CA TRP A 93 -3.99 2.36 -6.39
C TRP A 93 -3.16 3.42 -5.73
N VAL A 94 -3.34 4.66 -6.17
CA VAL A 94 -2.90 5.85 -5.45
C VAL A 94 -4.12 6.73 -5.19
N ASP A 95 -4.15 7.32 -4.01
CA ASP A 95 -5.06 8.36 -3.56
C ASP A 95 -4.20 9.57 -3.20
N ASP A 96 -4.33 10.63 -3.99
CA ASP A 96 -3.55 11.87 -3.94
C ASP A 96 -4.49 13.06 -4.22
N ASN A 97 -3.97 14.28 -4.36
CA ASN A 97 -4.78 15.47 -4.65
C ASN A 97 -5.55 15.40 -5.99
N ASP A 98 -5.14 14.53 -6.93
CA ASP A 98 -5.84 14.29 -8.20
C ASP A 98 -6.93 13.19 -8.07
N GLY A 99 -7.06 12.60 -6.88
CA GLY A 99 -8.02 11.56 -6.53
C GLY A 99 -7.53 10.15 -6.82
N VAL A 100 -8.45 9.18 -6.64
CA VAL A 100 -8.08 7.76 -6.68
C VAL A 100 -7.91 7.24 -8.11
N ARG A 101 -6.72 6.71 -8.43
CA ARG A 101 -6.41 6.14 -9.76
C ARG A 101 -5.55 4.88 -9.69
N ARG A 102 -5.60 4.06 -10.74
CA ARG A 102 -4.77 2.85 -10.89
C ARG A 102 -3.37 3.22 -11.39
N VAL A 103 -2.35 2.56 -10.83
CA VAL A 103 -0.94 2.69 -11.23
C VAL A 103 -0.29 1.31 -11.42
N PRO A 104 0.76 1.17 -12.25
CA PRO A 104 1.38 -0.12 -12.53
C PRO A 104 2.26 -0.66 -11.39
N GLY A 105 2.58 0.16 -10.38
CA GLY A 105 3.47 -0.19 -9.28
C GLY A 105 3.44 0.88 -8.18
N VAL A 106 3.97 0.53 -7.02
CA VAL A 106 4.23 1.49 -5.93
C VAL A 106 5.63 2.08 -6.11
N PRO A 107 5.82 3.41 -6.05
CA PRO A 107 7.14 4.02 -6.19
C PRO A 107 8.06 3.63 -5.03
N GLY A 108 9.38 3.74 -5.26
CA GLY A 108 10.41 3.49 -4.23
C GLY A 108 10.89 2.05 -4.13
N TYR A 109 10.20 1.09 -4.76
CA TYR A 109 10.68 -0.30 -4.85
C TYR A 109 11.31 -0.51 -6.23
N ARG A 110 12.61 -0.80 -6.27
CA ARG A 110 13.33 -1.21 -7.49
C ARG A 110 13.69 -2.69 -7.36
N ARG A 111 13.82 -3.36 -8.52
CA ARG A 111 14.49 -4.67 -8.61
C ARG A 111 16.00 -4.51 -8.53
#